data_AF-A0A1E8Q8Q2-F1
#
_entry.id   AF-A0A1E8Q8Q2-F1
#
_cell.length_a   1.000
_cell.length_b   1.000
_cell.length_c   1.000
_cell.angle_alpha   90.00
_cell.angle_beta   90.00
_cell.angle_gamma   90.00
#
_symmetry.space_group_name_H-M   'P 1'
#
loop_
_entity.id
_entity.type
_entity.pdbx_description
1 polymer ?
#
loop_
_entity_poly.entity_id
_entity_poly.type
_entity_poly.pdbx_seq_one_letter_code
_entity_poly.pdbx_strand_id
1 'polypeptide(L)'
;MSEQTSNDHIEDVSPGDVVLLDRGDGAERSYRVVHKTPSETGQLITLETDDGETFDVDMAAGTVVVRTLESKWESAQSPTPHTGV
;
A
#
# COMPACT_ATOMS: atom_id res chain seq x y z
N MET A 1 -0.98 -4.96 19.38
CA MET A 1 -0.10 -4.05 18.63
C MET A 1 -1.01 -3.00 18.02
N SER A 2 -0.73 -1.72 18.23
CA SER A 2 -1.61 -0.64 17.76
C SER A 2 -1.45 -0.51 16.25
N GLU A 3 -2.55 -0.60 15.51
CA GLU A 3 -2.60 -0.22 14.09
C GLU A 3 -2.19 1.27 14.02
N GLN A 4 -0.92 1.53 13.71
CA GLN A 4 -0.41 2.88 13.57
C GLN A 4 -0.80 3.39 12.18
N THR A 5 -2.01 3.88 12.12
CA THR A 5 -2.54 4.58 10.95
C THR A 5 -1.98 6.01 10.97
N SER A 6 -1.18 6.37 9.96
CA SER A 6 -0.65 7.73 9.82
C SER A 6 -1.20 8.35 8.54
N ASN A 7 -1.67 9.59 8.62
CA ASN A 7 -1.95 10.38 7.43
C ASN A 7 -0.62 10.87 6.87
N ASP A 8 -0.34 10.52 5.63
CA ASP A 8 0.92 10.77 4.98
C ASP A 8 0.69 11.21 3.53
N HIS A 9 1.63 11.96 2.97
CA HIS A 9 1.49 12.38 1.58
C HIS A 9 1.83 11.22 0.65
N ILE A 10 1.14 11.13 -0.48
CA ILE A 10 1.44 10.11 -1.50
C ILE A 10 2.89 10.14 -2.01
N GLU A 11 3.56 11.29 -1.85
CA GLU A 11 4.98 11.46 -2.17
C GLU A 11 5.92 10.77 -1.17
N ASP A 12 5.54 10.58 0.10
CA ASP A 12 6.33 9.87 1.13
C ASP A 12 6.07 8.35 1.12
N VAL A 13 4.92 7.95 0.57
CA VAL A 13 4.58 6.54 0.32
C VAL A 13 5.63 5.86 -0.58
N SER A 14 6.01 4.66 -0.17
CA SER A 14 7.03 3.83 -0.83
C SER A 14 6.45 2.49 -1.30
N PRO A 15 7.03 1.87 -2.35
CA PRO A 15 6.67 0.51 -2.73
C PRO A 15 6.84 -0.46 -1.55
N GLY A 16 5.81 -1.26 -1.29
CA GLY A 16 5.69 -2.15 -0.13
C GLY A 16 4.71 -1.64 0.93
N ASP A 17 4.45 -0.34 0.96
CA ASP A 17 3.52 0.28 1.91
C ASP A 17 2.06 -0.02 1.58
N VAL A 18 1.19 0.03 2.59
CA VAL A 18 -0.25 -0.26 2.44
C VAL A 18 -1.04 1.01 2.73
N VAL A 19 -1.77 1.48 1.72
CA VAL A 19 -2.59 2.69 1.80
C VAL A 19 -4.08 2.33 1.81
N LEU A 20 -4.86 3.04 2.61
CA LEU A 20 -6.32 2.98 2.61
C LEU A 20 -6.86 4.03 1.63
N LEU A 21 -7.66 3.58 0.67
CA LEU A 21 -8.29 4.43 -0.34
C LEU A 21 -9.77 4.10 -0.48
N ASP A 22 -10.62 5.11 -0.53
CA ASP A 22 -11.99 4.98 -1.04
C ASP A 22 -11.99 5.22 -2.56
N ARG A 23 -12.39 4.19 -3.32
CA ARG A 23 -12.49 4.27 -4.79
C ARG A 23 -13.92 4.63 -5.25
N GLY A 24 -14.71 5.25 -4.38
CA GLY A 24 -16.12 5.59 -4.65
C GLY A 24 -17.12 4.47 -4.36
N ASP A 25 -16.69 3.38 -3.69
CA ASP A 25 -17.59 2.33 -3.19
C ASP A 25 -18.20 2.71 -1.83
N GLY A 26 -17.80 3.85 -1.25
CA GLY A 26 -18.22 4.33 0.06
C GLY A 26 -17.52 3.59 1.22
N ALA A 27 -16.43 2.89 0.92
CA ALA A 27 -15.66 2.11 1.88
C ALA A 27 -14.17 2.22 1.56
N GLU A 28 -13.39 2.66 2.54
CA GLU A 28 -11.93 2.66 2.47
C GLU A 28 -11.42 1.21 2.44
N ARG A 29 -10.64 0.87 1.42
CA ARG A 29 -10.00 -0.45 1.28
C ARG A 29 -8.49 -0.30 1.30
N SER A 30 -7.81 -1.32 1.83
CA SER A 30 -6.36 -1.38 1.88
C SER A 30 -5.79 -1.88 0.56
N TYR A 31 -4.80 -1.17 0.04
CA TYR A 31 -4.09 -1.50 -1.19
C TYR A 31 -2.59 -1.43 -0.97
N ARG A 32 -1.84 -2.41 -1.47
CA ARG A 32 -0.38 -2.38 -1.42
C ARG A 32 0.16 -1.59 -2.58
N VAL A 33 1.10 -0.71 -2.30
CA VAL A 33 1.84 0.02 -3.31
C VAL A 33 2.90 -0.90 -3.88
N VAL A 34 2.79 -1.27 -5.15
CA VAL A 34 3.77 -2.13 -5.82
C VAL A 34 4.70 -1.33 -6.74
N HIS A 35 4.22 -0.21 -7.26
CA HIS A 35 5.00 0.68 -8.10
C HIS A 35 4.60 2.14 -7.84
N LYS A 36 5.57 3.04 -7.97
CA LYS A 36 5.35 4.47 -7.96
C LYS A 36 6.19 5.13 -9.05
N THR A 37 5.54 5.95 -9.87
CA THR A 37 6.16 6.67 -10.99
C THR A 37 5.74 8.14 -10.93
N PRO A 38 6.66 9.11 -11.08
CA PRO A 38 6.27 10.51 -11.13
C PRO A 38 5.47 10.80 -12.41
N SER A 39 4.39 11.60 -12.30
CA SER A 39 3.60 12.08 -13.43
C SER A 39 3.70 13.61 -13.53
N GLU A 40 3.20 14.20 -14.62
CA GLU A 40 3.27 15.67 -14.83
C GLU A 40 2.48 16.46 -13.77
N THR A 41 1.42 15.86 -13.21
CA THR A 41 0.48 16.46 -12.27
C THR A 41 0.61 15.92 -10.84
N GLY A 42 1.42 14.89 -10.64
CA GLY A 42 1.58 14.24 -9.34
C GLY A 42 2.35 12.92 -9.44
N GLN A 43 1.67 11.84 -9.07
CA GLN A 43 2.28 10.53 -8.92
C GLN A 43 1.33 9.45 -9.45
N LEU A 44 1.81 8.65 -10.41
CA LEU A 44 1.13 7.43 -10.84
C LEU A 44 1.53 6.30 -9.90
N ILE A 45 0.56 5.77 -9.17
CA ILE A 45 0.77 4.68 -8.21
C ILE A 45 0.12 3.41 -8.75
N THR A 46 0.89 2.34 -8.83
CA THR A 46 0.34 1.00 -9.06
C THR A 46 0.07 0.35 -7.72
N LEU A 47 -1.19 -0.01 -7.53
CA LEU A 47 -1.73 -0.60 -6.33
C LEU A 47 -2.10 -2.07 -6.59
N GLU A 48 -1.91 -2.91 -5.59
CA GLU A 48 -2.26 -4.32 -5.57
C GLU A 48 -3.34 -4.56 -4.51
N THR A 49 -4.35 -5.34 -4.87
CA THR A 49 -5.40 -5.84 -3.96
C THR A 49 -4.95 -7.11 -3.23
N ASP A 50 -5.66 -7.50 -2.17
CA ASP A 50 -5.41 -8.75 -1.45
C ASP A 50 -5.49 -10.01 -2.35
N ASP A 51 -6.25 -9.96 -3.44
CA ASP A 51 -6.37 -11.04 -4.44
C ASP A 51 -5.19 -11.07 -5.44
N GLY A 52 -4.29 -10.08 -5.39
CA GLY A 52 -3.17 -9.92 -6.33
C GLY A 52 -3.53 -9.17 -7.61
N GLU A 53 -4.75 -8.65 -7.74
CA GLU A 53 -5.12 -7.76 -8.85
C GLU A 53 -4.38 -6.44 -8.72
N THR A 54 -3.74 -5.98 -9.80
CA THR A 54 -3.02 -4.70 -9.85
C THR A 54 -3.72 -3.69 -10.74
N PHE A 55 -3.70 -2.43 -10.32
CA PHE A 55 -4.25 -1.31 -11.10
C PHE A 55 -3.49 -0.02 -10.81
N ASP A 56 -3.49 0.88 -11.78
CA ASP A 56 -2.88 2.20 -11.68
C ASP A 56 -3.89 3.27 -11.27
N VAL A 57 -3.42 4.21 -10.44
CA VAL A 57 -4.16 5.39 -10.00
C VAL A 57 -3.25 6.61 -10.12
N ASP A 58 -3.69 7.61 -10.88
CA ASP A 58 -3.06 8.92 -10.86
C ASP A 58 -3.53 9.69 -9.63
N MET A 59 -2.58 10.10 -8.80
CA MET A 59 -2.84 10.88 -7.60
C MET A 59 -2.13 12.23 -7.73
N ALA A 60 -2.87 13.31 -7.49
CA ALA A 60 -2.29 14.64 -7.50
C ALA A 60 -1.22 14.77 -6.40
N ALA A 61 -0.17 15.56 -6.67
CA ALA A 61 0.84 15.86 -5.66
C ALA A 61 0.19 16.46 -4.40
N GLY A 62 0.69 16.09 -3.21
CA GLY A 62 0.10 16.50 -1.94
C GLY A 62 -1.23 15.83 -1.59
N THR A 63 -1.67 14.81 -2.35
CA THR A 63 -2.77 13.94 -1.93
C THR A 63 -2.40 13.26 -0.62
N VAL A 64 -3.21 13.50 0.41
CA VAL A 64 -3.06 12.83 1.70
C VAL A 64 -3.71 11.46 1.59
N VAL A 65 -2.94 10.42 1.86
CA VAL A 65 -3.42 9.05 1.95
C VAL A 65 -3.22 8.53 3.36
N VAL A 66 -4.06 7.58 3.72
CA VAL A 66 -3.98 6.96 5.04
C VAL A 66 -3.10 5.73 4.93
N ARG A 67 -1.89 5.82 5.45
CA ARG A 67 -0.90 4.74 5.43
C ARG A 67 -1.04 3.86 6.67
N THR A 68 -1.01 2.55 6.44
CA THR A 68 -1.08 1.52 7.46
C THR A 68 0.19 0.68 7.44
N LEU A 69 0.85 0.55 8.59
CA LEU A 69 2.01 -0.31 8.75
C LEU A 69 1.60 -1.78 8.55
N GLU A 70 2.14 -2.40 7.50
CA GLU A 70 2.43 -3.81 7.16
C GLU A 70 1.67 -5.01 7.79
N SER A 71 0.88 -4.87 8.86
CA SER A 71 0.24 -5.97 9.61
C SER A 71 -0.78 -6.79 8.83
N LYS A 72 -1.15 -6.38 7.61
CA LYS A 72 -2.02 -7.15 6.70
C LYS A 72 -1.25 -7.80 5.55
N TRP A 73 -0.05 -7.32 5.25
CA TRP A 73 0.92 -7.96 4.35
C TRP A 73 2.08 -8.54 5.17
N GLU A 74 1.76 -9.10 6.34
CA GLU A 74 2.66 -10.00 7.03
C GLU A 74 2.83 -11.20 6.10
N SER A 75 3.96 -11.19 5.40
CA SER A 75 4.49 -12.37 4.77
C SER A 75 4.27 -13.52 5.73
N ALA A 76 3.49 -14.52 5.32
CA ALA A 76 3.81 -15.87 5.72
C ALA A 76 5.19 -16.17 5.11
N GLN A 77 6.25 -15.55 5.68
CA GLN A 77 7.59 -16.11 5.64
C GLN A 77 7.37 -17.52 6.15
N SER A 78 7.34 -18.46 5.22
CA SER A 78 7.29 -19.88 5.56
C SER A 78 8.38 -20.06 6.60
N PRO A 79 8.06 -20.49 7.84
CA PRO A 79 9.11 -20.86 8.76
C PRO A 79 9.82 -22.01 8.07
N THR A 80 10.96 -21.74 7.41
CA THR A 80 11.82 -22.79 6.91
C THR A 80 12.12 -23.62 8.15
N PRO A 81 11.67 -24.89 8.27
CA PRO A 81 12.02 -25.65 9.44
C PRO A 81 13.52 -25.89 9.34
N HIS A 82 14.29 -25.23 10.20
CA HIS A 82 15.71 -25.50 10.42
C HIS A 82 15.80 -26.88 11.10
N THR A 83 15.48 -27.97 10.41
CA THR A 83 15.81 -29.30 10.93
C THR A 83 17.28 -29.55 10.64
N GLY A 84 18.12 -29.05 11.54
CA GLY A 84 19.52 -29.47 11.60
C GLY A 84 19.54 -30.89 12.15
N VAL A 85 19.96 -31.85 11.31
CA VAL A 85 20.46 -33.16 11.73
C VAL A 85 21.77 -33.45 11.02
#